data_AF-H1SFL8-F1
#
_entry.id   AF-H1SFL8-F1
#
_cell.length_a   1.000
_cell.length_b   1.000
_cell.length_c   1.000
_cell.angle_alpha   90.00
_cell.angle_beta   90.00
_cell.angle_gamma   90.00
#
_symmetry.space_group_name_H-M   'P 1'
#
loop_
_entity.id
_entity.type
_entity.pdbx_description
1 polymer ?
#
loop_
_entity_poly.entity_id
_entity_poly.type
_entity_poly.pdbx_seq_one_letter_code
_entity_poly.pdbx_strand_id
1 'polypeptide(L)'
;MIRHKRISLGVLASAIIAAWTPVSWAAEPFVVKDIRVEGLQRVEPGTVFGYLPVKVGETFSDDKGADAIRALYNTGFFKDVQIRSEDGVLVVQVEERPAISQLEFVGIKEFDKDTLRRSLRAVGVAEARYYDKALIDKAEQELKRQYVARGYYAADVQTTITPVDRNRVSVVFNVDEGPVAKIRQINIVGNKAFKEGALRDEMQLSTPNWLSWYTKNDLYSKQKLTADLEALRSYYLNRGYLEFAIESTQVSITPDKKDIFLTLNIKEGDQYKVSDIRLAGELLGKQAEMEKLLKLQKGEVFSSEKLTQSTKAITDL
;
A
#
# COMPACT_ATOMS: atom_id res chain seq x y z
N MET A 1 -83.90 1.48 54.11
CA MET A 1 -84.80 0.67 53.26
C MET A 1 -83.98 0.19 52.06
N ILE A 2 -83.78 -1.14 51.95
CA ILE A 2 -83.43 -1.95 50.74
C ILE A 2 -82.03 -1.70 50.10
N ARG A 3 -80.97 -2.51 50.33
CA ARG A 3 -80.56 -3.85 49.82
C ARG A 3 -79.78 -3.87 48.46
N HIS A 4 -78.58 -4.47 48.54
CA HIS A 4 -77.88 -5.38 47.59
C HIS A 4 -76.92 -4.91 46.47
N LYS A 5 -75.63 -5.21 46.70
CA LYS A 5 -74.70 -6.11 45.95
C LYS A 5 -74.52 -6.05 44.40
N ARG A 6 -73.22 -5.99 44.04
CA ARG A 6 -72.40 -6.80 43.08
C ARG A 6 -72.15 -6.35 41.61
N ILE A 7 -70.86 -6.13 41.32
CA ILE A 7 -69.94 -6.69 40.27
C ILE A 7 -70.35 -6.69 38.78
N SER A 8 -69.52 -6.06 37.93
CA SER A 8 -68.95 -6.56 36.63
C SER A 8 -68.07 -5.45 35.99
N LEU A 9 -66.75 -5.61 35.76
CA LEU A 9 -65.97 -6.28 34.69
C LEU A 9 -66.06 -5.66 33.28
N GLY A 10 -64.89 -5.23 32.76
CA GLY A 10 -64.58 -5.01 31.33
C GLY A 10 -64.22 -3.56 30.98
N VAL A 11 -63.24 -3.20 30.14
CA VAL A 11 -62.30 -3.87 29.24
C VAL A 11 -61.14 -2.88 28.97
N LEU A 12 -59.95 -3.40 28.68
CA LEU A 12 -58.72 -2.79 28.16
C LEU A 12 -58.79 -1.39 27.50
N ALA A 13 -57.97 -0.45 27.99
CA ALA A 13 -57.51 0.71 27.22
C ALA A 13 -56.16 0.36 26.57
N SER A 14 -56.20 0.02 25.28
CA SER A 14 -55.01 -0.24 24.46
C SER A 14 -54.48 1.07 23.85
N ALA A 15 -53.15 1.17 23.78
CA ALA A 15 -52.36 2.30 23.35
C ALA A 15 -52.54 2.65 21.85
N ILE A 16 -52.52 3.95 21.54
CA ILE A 16 -52.26 4.45 20.19
C ILE A 16 -50.96 5.26 20.25
N ILE A 17 -49.85 4.57 19.96
CA ILE A 17 -48.59 5.22 19.59
C ILE A 17 -48.67 5.44 18.09
N ALA A 18 -48.88 6.69 17.67
CA ALA A 18 -48.81 7.07 16.27
C ALA A 18 -47.36 6.94 15.78
N ALA A 19 -47.07 5.84 15.09
CA ALA A 19 -45.82 5.63 14.39
C ALA A 19 -45.73 6.62 13.21
N TRP A 20 -44.88 7.63 13.34
CA TRP A 20 -44.43 8.42 12.20
C TRP A 20 -43.40 7.58 11.45
N THR A 21 -43.85 6.76 10.49
CA THR A 21 -42.92 6.16 9.53
C THR A 21 -42.57 7.22 8.49
N PRO A 22 -41.28 7.54 8.28
CA PRO A 22 -40.90 8.37 7.15
C PRO A 22 -41.30 7.62 5.87
N VAL A 23 -42.12 8.27 5.04
CA VAL A 23 -42.44 7.78 3.70
C VAL A 23 -41.13 7.75 2.92
N SER A 24 -40.64 6.55 2.64
CA SER A 24 -39.57 6.31 1.69
C SER A 24 -40.14 6.55 0.29
N TRP A 25 -39.71 7.63 -0.37
CA TRP A 25 -40.04 7.88 -1.77
C TRP A 25 -39.20 6.93 -2.65
N ALA A 26 -39.66 5.70 -2.80
CA ALA A 26 -39.19 4.81 -3.86
C ALA A 26 -39.90 5.24 -5.16
N ALA A 27 -39.16 5.44 -6.25
CA ALA A 27 -39.80 5.77 -7.51
C ALA A 27 -40.58 4.54 -7.99
N GLU A 28 -41.86 4.71 -8.33
CA GLU A 28 -42.67 3.61 -8.84
C GLU A 28 -42.05 3.08 -10.15
N PRO A 29 -41.89 1.75 -10.29
CA PRO A 29 -41.36 1.18 -11.53
C PRO A 29 -42.20 1.60 -12.74
N PHE A 30 -41.55 2.14 -13.77
CA PHE A 30 -42.23 2.64 -14.97
C PHE A 30 -41.62 2.03 -16.24
N VAL A 31 -42.39 1.98 -17.32
CA VAL A 31 -41.89 1.50 -18.62
C VAL A 31 -41.22 2.66 -19.35
N VAL A 32 -39.96 2.47 -19.74
CA VAL A 32 -39.17 3.49 -20.45
C VAL A 32 -39.70 3.67 -21.86
N LYS A 33 -40.25 4.85 -22.16
CA LYS A 33 -40.75 5.20 -23.49
C LYS A 33 -39.63 5.71 -24.41
N ASP A 34 -38.66 6.42 -23.83
CA ASP A 34 -37.53 7.01 -24.53
C ASP A 34 -36.37 7.27 -23.55
N ILE A 35 -35.15 7.42 -24.06
CA ILE A 35 -33.96 7.74 -23.27
C ILE A 35 -33.27 8.98 -23.86
N ARG A 36 -33.18 10.04 -23.07
CA ARG A 36 -32.51 11.29 -23.43
C ARG A 36 -31.20 11.42 -22.66
N VAL A 37 -30.12 11.76 -23.35
CA VAL A 37 -28.80 12.00 -22.72
C VAL A 37 -28.43 13.47 -22.85
N GLU A 38 -28.06 14.10 -21.74
CA GLU A 38 -27.71 15.52 -21.65
C GLU A 38 -26.32 15.71 -21.04
N GLY A 39 -25.60 16.76 -21.48
CA GLY A 39 -24.29 17.12 -20.93
C GLY A 39 -23.08 16.47 -21.62
N LEU A 40 -23.31 15.69 -22.69
CA LEU A 40 -22.24 15.20 -23.57
C LEU A 40 -21.58 16.35 -24.33
N GLN A 41 -20.26 16.24 -24.49
CA GLN A 41 -19.43 17.18 -25.23
C GLN A 41 -18.53 16.45 -26.24
N ARG A 42 -17.87 15.37 -25.81
CA ARG A 42 -16.93 14.59 -26.64
C ARG A 42 -17.34 13.13 -26.78
N VAL A 43 -18.04 12.58 -25.81
CA VAL A 43 -18.49 11.18 -25.84
C VAL A 43 -19.70 11.08 -26.76
N GLU A 44 -19.66 10.11 -27.68
CA GLU A 44 -20.78 9.88 -28.59
C GLU A 44 -22.00 9.33 -27.83
N PRO A 45 -23.23 9.80 -28.10
CA PRO A 45 -24.44 9.30 -27.44
C PRO A 45 -24.61 7.78 -27.52
N GLY A 46 -24.23 7.18 -28.66
CA GLY A 46 -24.24 5.73 -28.87
C GLY A 46 -23.41 4.94 -27.84
N THR A 47 -22.33 5.54 -27.34
CA THR A 47 -21.50 4.95 -26.30
C THR A 47 -22.27 4.85 -24.98
N VAL A 48 -22.99 5.92 -24.60
CA VAL A 48 -23.83 5.93 -23.38
C VAL A 48 -24.92 4.87 -23.47
N PHE A 49 -25.62 4.79 -24.59
CA PHE A 49 -26.67 3.79 -24.80
C PHE A 49 -26.14 2.34 -24.73
N GLY A 50 -24.89 2.10 -25.15
CA GLY A 50 -24.27 0.78 -25.07
C GLY A 50 -23.96 0.30 -23.65
N TYR A 51 -23.73 1.21 -22.71
CA TYR A 51 -23.41 0.90 -21.31
C TYR A 51 -24.62 0.91 -20.37
N LEU A 52 -25.76 1.45 -20.80
CA LEU A 52 -26.97 1.45 -20.00
C LEU A 52 -27.56 0.03 -19.90
N PRO A 53 -27.86 -0.47 -18.69
CA PRO A 53 -28.48 -1.77 -18.47
C PRO A 53 -29.98 -1.80 -18.80
N VAL A 54 -30.55 -0.67 -19.26
CA VAL A 54 -31.97 -0.50 -19.56
C VAL A 54 -32.13 0.00 -20.98
N LYS A 55 -33.11 -0.58 -21.68
CA LYS A 55 -33.48 -0.20 -23.04
C LYS A 55 -34.89 0.38 -23.09
N VAL A 56 -35.19 1.10 -24.17
CA VAL A 56 -36.56 1.53 -24.48
C VAL A 56 -37.49 0.32 -24.54
N GLY A 57 -38.64 0.41 -23.86
CA GLY A 57 -39.62 -0.66 -23.71
C GLY A 57 -39.44 -1.54 -22.47
N GLU A 58 -38.35 -1.39 -21.72
CA GLU A 58 -38.14 -2.13 -20.47
C GLU A 58 -38.66 -1.37 -19.25
N THR A 59 -38.97 -2.10 -18.17
CA THR A 59 -39.30 -1.51 -16.87
C THR A 59 -38.03 -0.98 -16.21
N PHE A 60 -38.04 0.30 -15.85
CA PHE A 60 -37.03 0.95 -15.02
C PHE A 60 -37.48 0.93 -13.55
N SER A 61 -36.56 0.58 -12.66
CA SER A 61 -36.72 0.58 -11.21
C SER A 61 -35.53 1.29 -10.57
N ASP A 62 -35.64 1.65 -9.29
CA ASP A 62 -34.55 2.30 -8.56
C ASP A 62 -33.26 1.48 -8.56
N ASP A 63 -33.35 0.15 -8.45
CA ASP A 63 -32.19 -0.75 -8.53
C ASP A 63 -31.50 -0.65 -9.90
N LYS A 64 -32.27 -0.65 -10.99
CA LYS A 64 -31.75 -0.47 -12.35
C LYS A 64 -31.14 0.92 -12.55
N GLY A 65 -31.69 1.93 -11.88
CA GLY A 65 -31.11 3.28 -11.85
C GLY A 65 -29.74 3.30 -11.17
N ALA A 66 -29.61 2.68 -10.00
CA ALA A 66 -28.33 2.56 -9.31
C ALA A 66 -27.30 1.78 -10.15
N ASP A 67 -27.72 0.70 -10.79
CA ASP A 67 -26.85 -0.08 -11.68
C ASP A 67 -26.43 0.70 -12.93
N ALA A 68 -27.34 1.48 -13.53
CA ALA A 68 -27.02 2.35 -14.65
C ALA A 68 -26.01 3.44 -14.27
N ILE A 69 -26.19 4.09 -13.11
CA ILE A 69 -25.24 5.06 -12.58
C ILE A 69 -23.87 4.40 -12.39
N ARG A 70 -23.80 3.25 -11.70
CA ARG A 70 -22.54 2.51 -11.50
C ARG A 70 -21.88 2.11 -12.82
N ALA A 71 -22.65 1.61 -13.79
CA ALA A 71 -22.14 1.22 -15.09
C ALA A 71 -21.49 2.40 -15.82
N LEU A 72 -22.16 3.57 -15.84
CA LEU A 72 -21.64 4.77 -16.46
C LEU A 72 -20.42 5.33 -15.71
N TYR A 73 -20.40 5.33 -14.38
CA TYR A 73 -19.22 5.73 -13.61
C TYR A 73 -18.00 4.82 -13.86
N ASN A 74 -18.23 3.50 -13.98
CA ASN A 74 -17.18 2.51 -14.22
C ASN A 74 -16.52 2.65 -15.60
N THR A 75 -17.14 3.35 -16.55
CA THR A 75 -16.49 3.69 -17.84
C THR A 75 -15.32 4.66 -17.66
N GLY A 76 -15.33 5.46 -16.57
CA GLY A 76 -14.35 6.51 -16.33
C GLY A 76 -14.52 7.76 -17.20
N PHE A 77 -15.59 7.86 -18.00
CA PHE A 77 -15.84 9.01 -18.88
C PHE A 77 -16.49 10.20 -18.16
N PHE A 78 -17.21 9.94 -17.07
CA PHE A 78 -18.03 10.93 -16.38
C PHE A 78 -17.55 11.14 -14.94
N LYS A 79 -17.59 12.39 -14.47
CA LYS A 79 -17.35 12.74 -13.07
C LYS A 79 -18.64 12.91 -12.28
N ASP A 80 -19.74 13.20 -12.96
CA ASP A 80 -21.08 13.17 -12.39
C ASP A 80 -22.07 12.49 -13.35
N VAL A 81 -22.98 11.71 -12.79
CA VAL A 81 -24.05 11.01 -13.52
C VAL A 81 -25.31 11.08 -12.67
N GLN A 82 -26.35 11.68 -13.22
CA GLN A 82 -27.67 11.78 -12.60
C GLN A 82 -28.70 11.19 -13.55
N ILE A 83 -29.64 10.45 -13.00
CA ILE A 83 -30.73 9.86 -13.77
C ILE A 83 -32.05 10.38 -13.19
N ARG A 84 -32.91 10.89 -14.07
CA ARG A 84 -34.24 11.40 -13.73
C ARG A 84 -35.28 10.76 -14.63
N SER A 85 -36.52 10.72 -14.17
CA SER A 85 -37.67 10.29 -14.95
C SER A 85 -38.62 11.47 -15.14
N GLU A 86 -38.97 11.77 -16.39
CA GLU A 86 -39.94 12.80 -16.78
C GLU A 86 -40.97 12.15 -17.71
N ASP A 87 -42.22 11.99 -17.26
CA ASP A 87 -43.36 11.47 -18.06
C ASP A 87 -43.13 10.10 -18.77
N GLY A 88 -42.23 9.28 -18.21
CA GLY A 88 -41.83 7.97 -18.77
C GLY A 88 -40.62 8.03 -19.71
N VAL A 89 -39.96 9.19 -19.82
CA VAL A 89 -38.66 9.39 -20.48
C VAL A 89 -37.56 9.34 -19.43
N LEU A 90 -36.53 8.54 -19.70
CA LEU A 90 -35.35 8.45 -18.85
C LEU A 90 -34.34 9.52 -19.27
N VAL A 91 -34.10 10.51 -18.40
CA VAL A 91 -33.13 11.59 -18.65
C VAL A 91 -31.83 11.26 -17.92
N VAL A 92 -30.78 10.98 -18.68
CA VAL A 92 -29.43 10.72 -18.19
C VAL A 92 -28.61 12.00 -18.35
N GLN A 93 -28.45 12.73 -17.26
CA GLN A 93 -27.61 13.93 -17.22
C GLN A 93 -26.21 13.53 -16.79
N VAL A 94 -25.21 13.85 -17.61
CA VAL A 94 -23.81 13.51 -17.35
C VAL A 94 -22.92 14.73 -17.37
N GLU A 95 -21.86 14.71 -16.58
CA GLU A 95 -20.76 15.66 -16.67
C GLU A 95 -19.47 14.91 -17.03
N GLU A 96 -18.98 15.14 -18.25
CA GLU A 96 -17.77 14.49 -18.75
C GLU A 96 -16.52 14.87 -17.95
N ARG A 97 -15.64 13.89 -17.74
CA ARG A 97 -14.30 14.14 -17.21
C ARG A 97 -13.47 14.88 -18.24
N PRO A 98 -12.68 15.89 -17.83
CA PRO A 98 -11.80 16.56 -18.76
C PRO A 98 -10.72 15.61 -19.25
N ALA A 99 -10.23 15.79 -20.48
CA ALA A 99 -9.07 15.06 -20.97
C ALA A 99 -7.76 15.76 -20.57
N ILE A 100 -6.70 14.99 -20.31
CA ILE A 100 -5.36 15.52 -20.05
C ILE A 100 -4.81 16.05 -21.37
N SER A 101 -4.59 17.35 -21.45
CA SER A 101 -4.01 18.04 -22.60
C SER A 101 -2.49 17.89 -22.66
N GLN A 102 -1.83 18.05 -21.51
CA GLN A 102 -0.39 18.02 -21.36
C GLN A 102 -0.02 17.46 -19.97
N LEU A 103 1.09 16.73 -19.93
CA LEU A 103 1.71 16.24 -18.70
C LEU A 103 3.14 16.76 -18.59
N GLU A 104 3.36 17.62 -17.59
CA GLU A 104 4.63 18.31 -17.37
C GLU A 104 5.24 17.97 -16.00
N PHE A 105 6.57 17.99 -15.94
CA PHE A 105 7.34 17.75 -14.74
C PHE A 105 8.34 18.90 -14.52
N VAL A 106 8.19 19.57 -13.38
CA VAL A 106 9.02 20.70 -12.96
C VAL A 106 9.80 20.31 -11.71
N GLY A 107 11.09 20.67 -11.67
CA GLY A 107 11.95 20.44 -10.50
C GLY A 107 12.54 19.03 -10.36
N ILE A 108 12.13 18.08 -11.21
CA ILE A 108 12.70 16.72 -11.26
C ILE A 108 14.11 16.72 -11.89
N LYS A 109 15.10 16.21 -11.14
CA LYS A 109 16.50 16.01 -11.55
C LYS A 109 16.97 14.57 -11.34
N GLU A 110 16.49 13.89 -10.30
CA GLU A 110 16.88 12.52 -9.92
C GLU A 110 16.32 11.46 -10.88
N PHE A 111 15.17 11.75 -11.52
CA PHE A 111 14.48 10.83 -12.42
C PHE A 111 14.46 11.36 -13.86
N ASP A 112 14.57 10.43 -14.81
CA ASP A 112 14.35 10.74 -16.21
C ASP A 112 12.85 11.00 -16.49
N LYS A 113 12.55 12.18 -17.06
CA LYS A 113 11.18 12.64 -17.29
C LYS A 113 10.43 11.75 -18.28
N ASP A 114 11.11 11.20 -19.29
CA ASP A 114 10.47 10.35 -20.29
C ASP A 114 10.14 8.96 -19.74
N THR A 115 10.98 8.45 -18.85
CA THR A 115 10.72 7.22 -18.10
C THR A 115 9.52 7.41 -17.18
N LEU A 116 9.44 8.52 -16.42
CA LEU A 116 8.27 8.84 -15.61
C LEU A 116 6.99 8.94 -16.47
N ARG A 117 7.05 9.64 -17.60
CA ARG A 117 5.92 9.75 -18.54
C ARG A 117 5.45 8.39 -19.03
N ARG A 118 6.36 7.47 -19.35
CA ARG A 118 6.03 6.09 -19.77
C ARG A 118 5.39 5.30 -18.63
N SER A 119 5.93 5.38 -17.42
CA SER A 119 5.38 4.71 -16.24
C SER A 119 3.98 5.21 -15.89
N LEU A 120 3.74 6.53 -15.96
CA LEU A 120 2.42 7.12 -15.73
C LEU A 120 1.41 6.70 -16.81
N ARG A 121 1.84 6.63 -18.07
CA ARG A 121 1.00 6.13 -19.16
C ARG A 121 0.51 4.70 -18.92
N ALA A 122 1.36 3.83 -18.35
CA ALA A 122 1.00 2.44 -18.05
C ALA A 122 -0.10 2.33 -16.99
N VAL A 123 -0.25 3.32 -16.11
CA VAL A 123 -1.29 3.37 -15.07
C VAL A 123 -2.48 4.26 -15.44
N GLY A 124 -2.59 4.66 -16.71
CA GLY A 124 -3.72 5.45 -17.23
C GLY A 124 -3.55 6.97 -17.14
N VAL A 125 -2.42 7.47 -16.65
CA VAL A 125 -2.12 8.90 -16.56
C VAL A 125 -1.27 9.33 -17.76
N ALA A 126 -1.92 9.84 -18.80
CA ALA A 126 -1.24 10.30 -20.00
C ALA A 126 -2.06 11.35 -20.77
N GLU A 127 -1.38 12.08 -21.64
CA GLU A 127 -2.00 12.94 -22.65
C GLU A 127 -3.10 12.19 -23.43
N ALA A 128 -4.18 12.90 -23.76
CA ALA A 128 -5.39 12.40 -24.39
C ALA A 128 -6.21 11.37 -23.60
N ARG A 129 -5.79 10.98 -22.38
CA ARG A 129 -6.62 10.18 -21.47
C ARG A 129 -7.52 11.08 -20.62
N TYR A 130 -8.62 10.52 -20.13
CA TYR A 130 -9.48 11.22 -19.16
C TYR A 130 -8.72 11.45 -17.85
N TYR A 131 -8.88 12.66 -17.31
CA TYR A 131 -8.34 13.01 -16.01
C TYR A 131 -9.10 12.25 -14.92
N ASP A 132 -8.35 11.59 -14.06
CA ASP A 132 -8.87 10.94 -12.86
C ASP A 132 -8.03 11.40 -11.67
N LYS A 133 -8.68 12.12 -10.74
CA LYS A 133 -8.03 12.64 -9.54
C LYS A 133 -7.41 11.52 -8.70
N ALA A 134 -8.07 10.37 -8.57
CA ALA A 134 -7.56 9.26 -7.77
C ALA A 134 -6.29 8.65 -8.39
N LEU A 135 -6.20 8.60 -9.72
CA LEU A 135 -4.98 8.15 -10.39
C LEU A 135 -3.84 9.16 -10.25
N ILE A 136 -4.12 10.47 -10.32
CA ILE A 136 -3.13 11.51 -10.10
C ILE A 136 -2.62 11.50 -8.66
N ASP A 137 -3.51 11.44 -7.67
CA ASP A 137 -3.16 11.37 -6.24
C ASP A 137 -2.31 10.13 -5.96
N LYS A 138 -2.65 8.98 -6.57
CA LYS A 138 -1.87 7.74 -6.45
C LYS A 138 -0.49 7.88 -7.11
N ALA A 139 -0.42 8.51 -8.28
CA ALA A 139 0.84 8.77 -8.98
C ALA A 139 1.75 9.72 -8.18
N GLU A 140 1.20 10.76 -7.57
CA GLU A 140 1.90 11.69 -6.68
C GLU A 140 2.50 10.95 -5.48
N GLN A 141 1.69 10.12 -4.80
CA GLN A 141 2.15 9.31 -3.67
C GLN A 141 3.24 8.31 -4.06
N GLU A 142 3.10 7.66 -5.21
CA GLU A 142 4.09 6.70 -5.67
C GLU A 142 5.40 7.41 -6.05
N LEU A 143 5.34 8.54 -6.75
CA LEU A 143 6.54 9.34 -7.04
C LEU A 143 7.24 9.78 -5.74
N LYS A 144 6.48 10.23 -4.74
CA LYS A 144 7.02 10.56 -3.40
C LYS A 144 7.68 9.36 -2.73
N ARG A 145 7.09 8.16 -2.81
CA ARG A 145 7.69 6.92 -2.30
C ARG A 145 9.00 6.58 -3.00
N GLN A 146 9.08 6.78 -4.31
CA GLN A 146 10.32 6.55 -5.08
C GLN A 146 11.43 7.51 -4.66
N TYR A 147 11.13 8.79 -4.41
CA TYR A 147 12.10 9.75 -3.84
C TYR A 147 12.59 9.30 -2.46
N VAL A 148 11.68 8.91 -1.57
CA VAL A 148 12.02 8.38 -0.23
C VAL A 148 12.92 7.14 -0.33
N ALA A 149 12.62 6.22 -1.25
CA ALA A 149 13.43 5.02 -1.47
C ALA A 149 14.86 5.34 -1.93
N ARG A 150 15.08 6.52 -2.52
CA ARG A 150 16.40 7.04 -2.93
C ARG A 150 17.06 7.95 -1.89
N GLY A 151 16.46 8.12 -0.72
CA GLY A 151 16.99 8.93 0.37
C GLY A 151 16.53 10.39 0.37
N TYR A 152 15.63 10.80 -0.51
CA TYR A 152 15.05 12.15 -0.53
C TYR A 152 13.82 12.23 0.38
N TYR A 153 14.04 12.24 1.70
CA TYR A 153 12.98 12.33 2.70
C TYR A 153 12.31 13.71 2.76
N ALA A 154 13.05 14.73 2.35
CA ALA A 154 12.58 16.09 2.22
C ALA A 154 11.73 16.32 0.97
N ALA A 155 11.68 15.36 0.04
CA ALA A 155 10.98 15.52 -1.22
C ALA A 155 9.51 15.84 -1.01
N ASP A 156 9.07 16.91 -1.67
CA ASP A 156 7.69 17.30 -1.77
C ASP A 156 7.26 17.28 -3.24
N VAL A 157 6.16 16.58 -3.49
CA VAL A 157 5.58 16.40 -4.82
C VAL A 157 4.18 16.96 -4.73
N GLN A 158 3.87 17.98 -5.53
CA GLN A 158 2.56 18.59 -5.60
C GLN A 158 2.09 18.62 -7.04
N THR A 159 0.84 18.25 -7.26
CA THR A 159 0.21 18.31 -8.58
C THR A 159 -0.62 19.59 -8.73
N THR A 160 -0.39 20.32 -9.82
CA THR A 160 -1.18 21.50 -10.17
C THR A 160 -2.02 21.17 -11.40
N ILE A 161 -3.35 21.26 -11.25
CA ILE A 161 -4.32 21.03 -12.32
C ILE A 161 -4.82 22.38 -12.83
N THR A 162 -4.50 22.69 -14.08
CA THR A 162 -4.95 23.94 -14.72
C THR A 162 -5.97 23.63 -15.80
N PRO A 163 -7.24 24.09 -15.70
CA PRO A 163 -8.21 23.98 -16.78
C PRO A 163 -7.73 24.69 -18.04
N VAL A 164 -7.91 24.06 -19.20
CA VAL A 164 -7.65 24.65 -20.51
C VAL A 164 -8.90 24.54 -21.39
N ASP A 165 -8.80 24.92 -22.66
CA ASP A 165 -9.93 24.94 -23.59
C ASP A 165 -10.47 23.52 -23.90
N ARG A 166 -11.76 23.47 -24.23
CA ARG A 166 -12.48 22.28 -24.73
C ARG A 166 -12.56 21.11 -23.74
N ASN A 167 -12.89 21.39 -22.47
CA ASN A 167 -12.99 20.42 -21.38
C ASN A 167 -11.71 19.58 -21.25
N ARG A 168 -10.59 20.27 -21.10
CA ARG A 168 -9.27 19.66 -20.90
C ARG A 168 -8.58 20.29 -19.71
N VAL A 169 -7.58 19.57 -19.20
CA VAL A 169 -6.72 20.04 -18.11
C VAL A 169 -5.26 19.85 -18.45
N SER A 170 -4.40 20.77 -18.04
CA SER A 170 -2.95 20.57 -17.97
C SER A 170 -2.60 20.07 -16.57
N VAL A 171 -1.80 19.01 -16.48
CA VAL A 171 -1.36 18.41 -15.22
C VAL A 171 0.14 18.63 -15.10
N VAL A 172 0.54 19.40 -14.10
CA VAL A 172 1.94 19.71 -13.81
C VAL A 172 2.32 19.08 -12.48
N PHE A 173 3.32 18.19 -12.51
CA PHE A 173 3.96 17.67 -11.30
C PHE A 173 5.10 18.60 -10.90
N ASN A 174 4.89 19.37 -9.84
CA ASN A 174 5.90 20.22 -9.23
C ASN A 174 6.61 19.43 -8.14
N VAL A 175 7.92 19.27 -8.28
CA VAL A 175 8.74 18.52 -7.32
C VAL A 175 9.81 19.43 -6.75
N ASP A 176 9.82 19.56 -5.43
CA ASP A 176 11.00 19.96 -4.68
C ASP A 176 11.65 18.70 -4.12
N GLU A 177 12.81 18.31 -4.65
CA GLU A 177 13.50 17.10 -4.22
C GLU A 177 14.05 17.23 -2.79
N GLY A 178 14.39 18.46 -2.39
CA GLY A 178 15.12 18.73 -1.16
C GLY A 178 16.50 18.04 -1.10
N PRO A 179 17.18 18.11 0.05
CA PRO A 179 18.44 17.43 0.27
C PRO A 179 18.27 15.91 0.42
N VAL A 180 19.29 15.16 0.00
CA VAL A 180 19.39 13.74 0.31
C VAL A 180 19.75 13.56 1.79
N ALA A 181 18.96 12.76 2.49
CA ALA A 181 19.23 12.44 3.89
C ALA A 181 20.34 11.39 4.01
N LYS A 182 21.28 11.62 4.92
CA LYS A 182 22.44 10.75 5.15
C LYS A 182 22.42 10.20 6.56
N ILE A 183 22.96 9.00 6.74
CA ILE A 183 23.10 8.38 8.07
C ILE A 183 24.21 9.11 8.81
N ARG A 184 23.84 9.91 9.82
CA ARG A 184 24.81 10.64 10.63
C ARG A 184 25.47 9.74 11.67
N GLN A 185 24.70 8.82 12.24
CA GLN A 185 25.16 7.92 13.29
C GLN A 185 24.35 6.62 13.30
N ILE A 186 25.04 5.52 13.59
CA ILE A 186 24.47 4.21 13.90
C ILE A 186 24.89 3.87 15.32
N ASN A 187 23.94 3.61 16.21
CA ASN A 187 24.17 3.22 17.59
C ASN A 187 23.66 1.80 17.82
N ILE A 188 24.49 0.92 18.36
CA ILE A 188 24.08 -0.43 18.78
C ILE A 188 24.16 -0.48 20.29
N VAL A 189 23.04 -0.81 20.92
CA VAL A 189 22.88 -0.85 22.38
C VAL A 189 22.59 -2.28 22.81
N GLY A 190 23.27 -2.73 23.86
CA GLY A 190 23.12 -4.07 24.41
C GLY A 190 24.22 -5.05 23.97
N ASN A 191 25.11 -4.64 23.08
CA ASN A 191 26.33 -5.39 22.77
C ASN A 191 27.29 -5.37 23.99
N LYS A 192 27.67 -6.55 24.48
CA LYS A 192 28.64 -6.72 25.57
C LYS A 192 29.78 -7.65 25.14
N ALA A 193 29.47 -8.69 24.39
CA ALA A 193 30.43 -9.65 23.86
C ALA A 193 31.27 -9.08 22.71
N PHE A 194 30.68 -8.24 21.87
CA PHE A 194 31.36 -7.65 20.70
C PHE A 194 31.42 -6.13 20.77
N LYS A 195 32.51 -5.57 20.25
CA LYS A 195 32.63 -4.11 20.09
C LYS A 195 31.67 -3.64 19.02
N GLU A 196 31.06 -2.48 19.26
CA GLU A 196 30.11 -1.88 18.32
C GLU A 196 30.70 -1.69 16.92
N GLY A 197 31.95 -1.26 16.80
CA GLY A 197 32.63 -1.12 15.50
C GLY A 197 32.66 -2.42 14.69
N ALA A 198 32.93 -3.56 15.34
CA ALA A 198 32.96 -4.85 14.66
C ALA A 198 31.58 -5.29 14.17
N LEU A 199 30.51 -4.88 14.86
CA LEU A 199 29.14 -5.11 14.43
C LEU A 199 28.77 -4.18 13.27
N ARG A 200 29.18 -2.91 13.33
CA ARG A 200 28.97 -1.95 12.22
C ARG A 200 29.70 -2.38 10.95
N ASP A 201 30.86 -3.02 11.05
CA ASP A 201 31.61 -3.53 9.88
C ASP A 201 30.90 -4.68 9.15
N GLU A 202 29.98 -5.39 9.84
CA GLU A 202 29.12 -6.41 9.22
C GLU A 202 27.92 -5.78 8.48
N MET A 203 27.61 -4.52 8.75
CA MET A 203 26.49 -3.81 8.13
C MET A 203 26.91 -3.20 6.78
N GLN A 204 25.98 -3.21 5.82
CA GLN A 204 26.11 -2.47 4.57
C GLN A 204 25.87 -0.98 4.77
N LEU A 205 24.96 -0.58 5.67
CA LEU A 205 24.75 0.82 6.02
C LEU A 205 25.88 1.32 6.91
N SER A 206 26.39 2.51 6.58
CA SER A 206 27.47 3.13 7.35
C SER A 206 27.32 4.65 7.39
N THR A 207 28.06 5.30 8.29
CA THR A 207 28.23 6.76 8.24
C THR A 207 29.07 7.18 7.02
N PRO A 208 28.91 8.41 6.50
CA PRO A 208 29.66 8.91 5.37
C PRO A 208 31.17 8.67 5.49
N ASN A 209 31.73 8.01 4.49
CA ASN A 209 33.14 7.73 4.36
C ASN A 209 33.64 8.12 2.95
N TRP A 210 34.95 8.02 2.72
CA TRP A 210 35.57 8.44 1.46
C TRP A 210 35.12 7.62 0.22
N LEU A 211 34.50 6.45 0.40
CA LEU A 211 33.95 5.59 -0.66
C LEU A 211 32.42 5.72 -0.82
N SER A 212 31.75 6.44 0.09
CA SER A 212 30.27 6.58 0.08
C SER A 212 29.73 7.19 -1.20
N TRP A 213 30.53 7.99 -1.93
CA TRP A 213 30.14 8.53 -3.24
C TRP A 213 29.86 7.44 -4.28
N TYR A 214 30.52 6.28 -4.17
CA TYR A 214 30.32 5.14 -5.08
C TYR A 214 29.35 4.11 -4.48
N THR A 215 29.56 3.70 -3.23
CA THR A 215 28.76 2.63 -2.60
C THR A 215 27.36 3.07 -2.16
N LYS A 216 27.15 4.38 -1.97
CA LYS A 216 25.90 4.97 -1.44
C LYS A 216 25.45 4.29 -0.15
N ASN A 217 26.40 3.85 0.67
CA ASN A 217 26.17 3.15 1.94
C ASN A 217 25.72 4.09 3.07
N ASP A 218 25.87 5.40 2.88
CA ASP A 218 25.39 6.46 3.76
C ASP A 218 23.93 6.85 3.51
N LEU A 219 23.31 6.29 2.45
CA LEU A 219 21.89 6.47 2.15
C LEU A 219 21.07 5.38 2.81
N TYR A 220 20.23 5.77 3.76
CA TYR A 220 19.29 4.85 4.38
C TYR A 220 18.31 4.30 3.34
N SER A 221 18.10 2.99 3.38
CA SER A 221 16.93 2.36 2.78
C SER A 221 16.46 1.23 3.69
N LYS A 222 15.14 1.02 3.72
CA LYS A 222 14.55 -0.07 4.52
C LYS A 222 15.11 -1.43 4.14
N GLN A 223 15.34 -1.65 2.84
CA GLN A 223 15.89 -2.91 2.32
C GLN A 223 17.31 -3.18 2.82
N LYS A 224 18.20 -2.18 2.78
CA LYS A 224 19.58 -2.32 3.28
C LYS A 224 19.58 -2.57 4.79
N LEU A 225 18.77 -1.82 5.54
CA LEU A 225 18.62 -2.05 6.98
C LEU A 225 18.16 -3.49 7.26
N THR A 226 17.15 -4.00 6.56
CA THR A 226 16.70 -5.39 6.74
C THR A 226 17.83 -6.40 6.47
N ALA A 227 18.64 -6.18 5.43
CA ALA A 227 19.80 -7.02 5.16
C ALA A 227 20.84 -6.94 6.29
N ASP A 228 21.10 -5.75 6.82
CA ASP A 228 22.05 -5.53 7.91
C ASP A 228 21.59 -6.18 9.22
N LEU A 229 20.30 -6.12 9.54
CA LEU A 229 19.74 -6.79 10.71
C LEU A 229 19.92 -8.32 10.62
N GLU A 230 19.75 -8.88 9.42
CA GLU A 230 19.98 -10.31 9.20
C GLU A 230 21.46 -10.69 9.22
N ALA A 231 22.34 -9.82 8.70
CA ALA A 231 23.78 -9.99 8.77
C ALA A 231 24.27 -9.99 10.22
N LEU A 232 23.79 -9.04 11.04
CA LEU A 232 24.04 -9.02 12.48
C LEU A 232 23.51 -10.27 13.18
N ARG A 233 22.28 -10.70 12.86
CA ARG A 233 21.72 -11.95 13.40
C ARG A 233 22.60 -13.15 13.08
N SER A 234 22.98 -13.29 11.82
CA SER A 234 23.87 -14.35 11.35
C SER A 234 25.23 -14.29 12.04
N TYR A 235 25.80 -13.09 12.22
CA TYR A 235 27.08 -12.88 12.90
C TYR A 235 27.09 -13.46 14.32
N TYR A 236 26.02 -13.23 15.09
CA TYR A 236 25.86 -13.75 16.44
C TYR A 236 25.56 -15.25 16.46
N LEU A 237 24.63 -15.72 15.62
CA LEU A 237 24.28 -17.14 15.53
C LEU A 237 25.46 -18.02 15.10
N ASN A 238 26.34 -17.50 14.25
CA ASN A 238 27.55 -18.19 13.80
C ASN A 238 28.62 -18.29 14.90
N ARG A 239 28.46 -17.56 16.00
CA ARG A 239 29.37 -17.51 17.16
C ARG A 239 28.73 -18.05 18.44
N GLY A 240 27.62 -18.78 18.32
CA GLY A 240 27.02 -19.55 19.40
C GLY A 240 25.94 -18.84 20.20
N TYR A 241 25.54 -17.64 19.81
CA TYR A 241 24.50 -16.87 20.51
C TYR A 241 23.11 -17.22 19.97
N LEU A 242 22.58 -18.38 20.37
CA LEU A 242 21.30 -18.93 19.87
C LEU A 242 20.08 -18.07 20.22
N GLU A 243 20.13 -17.39 21.36
CA GLU A 243 19.06 -16.52 21.85
C GLU A 243 19.20 -15.06 21.38
N PHE A 244 20.12 -14.80 20.45
CA PHE A 244 20.31 -13.46 19.92
C PHE A 244 19.00 -12.92 19.33
N ALA A 245 18.62 -11.74 19.79
CA ALA A 245 17.44 -11.04 19.31
C ALA A 245 17.72 -9.55 19.15
N ILE A 246 17.18 -8.97 18.08
CA ILE A 246 17.07 -7.52 17.93
C ILE A 246 15.72 -7.12 18.53
N GLU A 247 15.74 -6.47 19.69
CA GLU A 247 14.54 -6.13 20.44
C GLU A 247 13.78 -4.97 19.80
N SER A 248 14.50 -3.97 19.29
CA SER A 248 13.89 -2.87 18.56
C SER A 248 14.88 -2.17 17.63
N THR A 249 14.33 -1.54 16.60
CA THR A 249 15.08 -0.71 15.65
C THR A 249 14.40 0.64 15.58
N GLN A 250 15.11 1.68 16.02
CA GLN A 250 14.61 3.05 16.03
C GLN A 250 15.33 3.82 14.92
N VAL A 251 14.54 4.41 14.02
CA VAL A 251 15.03 5.29 12.97
C VAL A 251 14.48 6.66 13.26
N SER A 252 15.36 7.63 13.50
CA SER A 252 14.98 9.02 13.69
C SER A 252 15.62 9.88 12.61
N ILE A 253 14.89 10.91 12.20
CA ILE A 253 15.32 11.87 11.20
C ILE A 253 15.26 13.26 11.81
N THR A 254 16.24 14.10 11.51
CA THR A 254 16.24 15.49 11.97
C THR A 254 15.08 16.29 11.38
N PRO A 255 14.62 17.36 12.04
CA PRO A 255 13.51 18.19 11.53
C PRO A 255 13.78 18.80 10.15
N ASP A 256 15.05 19.07 9.81
CA ASP A 256 15.46 19.54 8.49
C ASP A 256 15.58 18.42 7.44
N LYS A 257 15.30 17.17 7.84
CA LYS A 257 15.26 15.96 7.02
C LYS A 257 16.58 15.60 6.32
N LYS A 258 17.71 16.05 6.88
CA LYS A 258 19.05 15.81 6.31
C LYS A 258 19.83 14.68 6.98
N ASP A 259 19.62 14.48 8.27
CA ASP A 259 20.40 13.53 9.05
C ASP A 259 19.49 12.42 9.60
N ILE A 260 19.96 11.18 9.46
CA ILE A 260 19.31 9.98 9.96
C ILE A 260 20.16 9.39 11.09
N PHE A 261 19.51 9.05 12.19
CA PHE A 261 20.10 8.37 13.33
C PHE A 261 19.42 7.01 13.50
N LEU A 262 20.22 5.95 13.44
CA LEU A 262 19.76 4.58 13.61
C LEU A 262 20.19 4.08 14.99
N THR A 263 19.25 3.57 15.78
CA THR A 263 19.54 2.91 17.06
C THR A 263 19.00 1.48 17.03
N LEU A 264 19.89 0.51 17.21
CA LEU A 264 19.58 -0.92 17.29
C LEU A 264 19.70 -1.36 18.74
N ASN A 265 18.60 -1.81 19.35
CA ASN A 265 18.63 -2.43 20.66
C ASN A 265 18.68 -3.95 20.48
N ILE A 266 19.72 -4.57 21.01
CA ILE A 266 19.96 -6.01 20.87
C ILE A 266 20.07 -6.69 22.22
N LYS A 267 19.72 -7.97 22.23
CA LYS A 267 19.92 -8.90 23.33
C LYS A 267 20.78 -10.05 22.84
N GLU A 268 21.99 -10.18 23.37
CA GLU A 268 22.96 -11.18 22.90
C GLU A 268 22.58 -12.61 23.32
N GLY A 269 22.11 -12.78 24.56
CA GLY A 269 21.94 -14.10 25.16
C GLY A 269 23.26 -14.75 25.56
N ASP A 270 23.20 -15.98 26.03
CA ASP A 270 24.38 -16.76 26.41
C ASP A 270 25.04 -17.43 25.19
N GLN A 271 26.33 -17.74 25.31
CA GLN A 271 27.05 -18.49 24.29
C GLN A 271 26.90 -20.01 24.52
N TYR A 272 26.38 -20.71 23.52
CA TYR A 272 26.13 -22.15 23.56
C TYR A 272 27.23 -22.94 22.84
N LYS A 273 27.48 -24.14 23.38
CA LYS A 273 28.36 -25.14 22.77
C LYS A 273 27.55 -26.38 22.38
N VAL A 274 28.01 -27.06 21.34
CA VAL A 274 27.37 -28.28 20.84
C VAL A 274 27.61 -29.41 21.85
N SER A 275 26.54 -29.94 22.45
CA SER A 275 26.63 -31.03 23.43
C SER A 275 26.74 -32.41 22.78
N ASP A 276 26.00 -32.62 21.70
CA ASP A 276 25.94 -33.87 20.95
C ASP A 276 25.35 -33.60 19.57
N ILE A 277 25.68 -34.43 18.57
CA ILE A 277 25.09 -34.36 17.22
C ILE A 277 24.52 -35.73 16.91
N ARG A 278 23.24 -35.79 16.57
CA ARG A 278 22.55 -37.03 16.20
C ARG A 278 21.84 -36.86 14.88
N LEU A 279 22.06 -37.78 13.96
CA LEU A 279 21.29 -37.89 12.73
C LEU A 279 20.02 -38.70 13.03
N ALA A 280 18.87 -38.21 12.60
CA ALA A 280 17.57 -38.86 12.79
C ALA A 280 16.81 -38.90 11.46
N GLY A 281 16.01 -39.94 11.25
CA GLY A 281 15.25 -40.17 10.02
C GLY A 281 15.72 -41.38 9.22
N GLU A 282 15.32 -41.46 7.95
CA GLU A 282 15.73 -42.52 7.03
C GLU A 282 17.13 -42.20 6.46
N LEU A 283 18.16 -42.88 6.97
CA LEU A 283 19.55 -42.62 6.61
C LEU A 283 20.07 -43.49 5.46
N LEU A 284 19.20 -44.34 4.88
CA LEU A 284 19.50 -45.23 3.73
C LEU A 284 20.81 -46.04 3.86
N GLY A 285 21.22 -46.38 5.08
CA GLY A 285 22.49 -47.07 5.36
C GLY A 285 23.76 -46.23 5.16
N LYS A 286 23.64 -44.94 4.78
CA LYS A 286 24.76 -44.01 4.53
C LYS A 286 25.19 -43.22 5.78
N GLN A 287 24.83 -43.66 6.98
CA GLN A 287 25.08 -42.89 8.21
C GLN A 287 26.56 -42.51 8.40
N ALA A 288 27.49 -43.43 8.18
CA ALA A 288 28.92 -43.16 8.30
C ALA A 288 29.46 -42.17 7.24
N GLU A 289 28.80 -42.08 6.07
CA GLU A 289 29.13 -41.09 5.03
C GLU A 289 28.59 -39.71 5.43
N MET A 290 27.36 -39.65 5.93
CA MET A 290 26.72 -38.42 6.42
C MET A 290 27.45 -37.83 7.63
N GLU A 291 27.90 -38.66 8.57
CA GLU A 291 28.67 -38.22 9.75
C GLU A 291 30.00 -37.56 9.36
N LYS A 292 30.64 -38.00 8.27
CA LYS A 292 31.89 -37.38 7.76
C LYS A 292 31.66 -36.00 7.13
N LEU A 293 30.43 -35.67 6.75
CA LEU A 293 30.06 -34.38 6.15
C LEU A 293 29.75 -33.31 7.20
N LEU A 294 29.58 -33.70 8.47
CA LEU A 294 29.34 -32.79 9.57
C LEU A 294 30.53 -31.84 9.75
N LYS A 295 30.27 -30.54 9.70
CA LYS A 295 31.24 -29.46 9.95
C LYS A 295 31.30 -29.03 11.42
N LEU A 296 30.28 -29.36 12.20
CA LEU A 296 30.21 -29.12 13.64
C LEU A 296 30.78 -30.31 14.41
N GLN A 297 31.45 -30.01 15.52
CA GLN A 297 31.98 -31.03 16.44
C GLN A 297 31.42 -30.86 17.85
N LYS A 298 31.31 -31.98 18.57
CA LYS A 298 30.95 -31.98 19.99
C LYS A 298 31.95 -31.16 20.80
N GLY A 299 31.44 -30.26 21.65
CA GLY A 299 32.21 -29.36 22.50
C GLY A 299 32.62 -28.04 21.82
N GLU A 300 32.46 -27.92 20.50
CA GLU A 300 32.70 -26.67 19.79
C GLU A 300 31.59 -25.64 20.08
N VAL A 301 31.90 -24.35 19.97
CA VAL A 301 30.89 -23.28 19.96
C VAL A 301 29.94 -23.51 18.80
N PHE A 302 28.63 -23.38 19.07
CA PHE A 302 27.62 -23.54 18.02
C PHE A 302 27.83 -22.52 16.90
N SER A 303 27.63 -22.96 15.66
CA SER A 303 27.64 -22.07 14.49
C SER A 303 26.51 -22.45 13.55
N SER A 304 25.58 -21.53 13.34
CA SER A 304 24.46 -21.73 12.42
C SER A 304 24.93 -21.99 11.00
N GLU A 305 25.95 -21.27 10.52
CA GLU A 305 26.55 -21.49 9.21
C GLU A 305 27.07 -22.92 9.05
N LYS A 306 27.86 -23.42 10.01
CA LYS A 306 28.37 -24.80 9.97
C LYS A 306 27.24 -25.84 10.01
N LEU A 307 26.16 -25.56 10.75
CA LEU A 307 24.97 -26.41 10.75
C LEU A 307 24.35 -26.46 9.35
N THR A 308 24.09 -25.30 8.74
CA THR A 308 23.51 -25.19 7.40
C THR A 308 24.39 -25.86 6.35
N GLN A 309 25.73 -25.68 6.40
CA GLN A 309 26.67 -26.34 5.50
C GLN A 309 26.64 -27.86 5.67
N SER A 310 26.54 -28.36 6.91
CA SER A 310 26.42 -29.79 7.19
C SER A 310 25.12 -30.36 6.63
N THR A 311 23.98 -29.70 6.87
CA THR A 311 22.68 -30.10 6.33
C THR A 311 22.69 -30.12 4.81
N LYS A 312 23.28 -29.10 4.18
CA LYS A 312 23.38 -29.03 2.72
C LYS A 312 24.23 -30.17 2.16
N ALA A 313 25.43 -30.40 2.73
CA ALA A 313 26.31 -31.47 2.28
C ALA A 313 25.65 -32.86 2.41
N ILE A 314 24.89 -33.10 3.48
CA ILE A 314 24.12 -34.34 3.67
C ILE A 314 22.98 -34.47 2.66
N THR A 315 22.32 -33.35 2.31
CA THR A 315 21.21 -33.34 1.35
C THR A 315 21.68 -33.59 -0.10
N ASP A 316 22.90 -33.17 -0.42
CA ASP A 316 23.51 -33.30 -1.75
C ASP A 316 24.15 -34.70 -1.98
N LEU A 317 24.12 -35.62 -1.00
CA LEU A 317 24.72 -36.98 -1.01
C LEU A 317 23.75 -38.08 -1.51
#